data_AF-A0A2V9QHG4-F1
#
_entry.id   AF-A0A2V9QHG4-F1
#
_cell.length_a   1.000
_cell.length_b   1.000
_cell.length_c   1.000
_cell.angle_alpha   90.00
_cell.angle_beta   90.00
_cell.angle_gamma   90.00
#
_symmetry.space_group_name_H-M   'P 1'
#
loop_
_entity.id
_entity.type
_entity.pdbx_description
1 polymer ?
#
loop_
_entity_poly.entity_id
_entity_poly.type
_entity_poly.pdbx_seq_one_letter_code
_entity_poly.pdbx_strand_id
1 'polypeptide(L)'
;MVAHGANLQAGKLTRSLRTVKANGRSKSSDSSGQETEQEDATMKIAGKGAEIAGYSISHEQKKKAAPIVHYGFGAAVGALYGTLTELGPHGVRRHPVLSGMGFGSVLFAGADEVAVPSLGLSAAPGETPVSSHIYALASHLIYGATAGAVRRIVRAAI
;
A
#
# COMPACT_ATOMS: atom_id res chain seq x y z
N MET A 1 -38.89 -57.46 -26.00
CA MET A 1 -37.69 -58.28 -25.74
C MET A 1 -36.56 -57.65 -26.55
N VAL A 2 -35.44 -57.12 -26.06
CA VAL A 2 -34.70 -57.19 -24.78
C VAL A 2 -33.99 -55.84 -24.62
N ALA A 3 -33.99 -55.27 -23.40
CA ALA A 3 -33.24 -54.05 -23.07
C ALA A 3 -31.76 -54.38 -22.81
N HIS A 4 -30.87 -53.61 -23.46
CA HIS A 4 -29.44 -53.58 -23.21
C HIS A 4 -29.15 -52.87 -21.88
N GLY A 5 -28.40 -53.55 -21.01
CA GLY A 5 -27.80 -52.96 -19.82
C GLY A 5 -26.48 -52.22 -20.11
N ALA A 6 -26.01 -51.56 -19.05
CA ALA A 6 -24.69 -50.95 -18.85
C ALA A 6 -24.45 -49.57 -19.52
N ASN A 7 -24.57 -48.47 -18.73
CA ASN A 7 -23.52 -47.43 -18.63
C ASN A 7 -23.87 -46.29 -17.62
N LEU A 8 -23.76 -46.52 -16.30
CA LEU A 8 -24.06 -45.47 -15.31
C LEU A 8 -22.92 -45.12 -14.32
N GLN A 9 -21.71 -45.65 -14.52
CA GLN A 9 -20.58 -45.38 -13.60
C GLN A 9 -19.45 -44.50 -14.19
N ALA A 10 -19.45 -44.19 -15.50
CA ALA A 10 -18.39 -43.37 -16.12
C ALA A 10 -18.60 -41.84 -15.97
N GLY A 11 -19.80 -41.39 -15.61
CA GLY A 11 -20.15 -39.95 -15.61
C GLY A 11 -19.74 -39.16 -14.36
N LYS A 12 -19.50 -39.83 -13.21
CA LYS A 12 -19.18 -39.14 -11.95
C LYS A 12 -17.68 -38.86 -11.78
N LEU A 13 -16.83 -39.76 -12.27
CA LEU A 13 -15.37 -39.62 -12.17
C LEU A 13 -14.80 -38.57 -13.13
N THR A 14 -15.43 -38.37 -14.28
CA THR A 14 -15.05 -37.35 -15.27
C THR A 14 -15.41 -35.92 -14.84
N ARG A 15 -16.43 -35.75 -13.99
CA ARG A 15 -16.84 -34.43 -13.49
C ARG A 15 -15.86 -33.88 -12.45
N SER A 16 -15.33 -34.74 -11.57
CA SER A 16 -14.40 -34.32 -10.51
C SER A 16 -13.02 -33.89 -11.04
N LEU A 17 -12.58 -34.44 -12.18
CA LEU A 17 -11.30 -34.07 -12.80
C LEU A 17 -11.38 -32.76 -13.61
N ARG A 18 -12.58 -32.33 -14.04
CA ARG A 18 -12.78 -31.03 -14.69
C ARG A 18 -12.77 -29.88 -13.70
N THR A 19 -13.30 -30.06 -12.48
CA THR A 19 -13.35 -29.01 -11.47
C THR A 19 -11.98 -28.69 -10.88
N VAL A 20 -11.11 -29.70 -10.72
CA VAL A 20 -9.75 -29.50 -10.18
C VAL A 20 -8.80 -28.88 -11.20
N LYS A 21 -8.94 -29.19 -12.51
CA LYS A 21 -8.08 -28.61 -13.56
C LYS A 21 -8.48 -27.18 -13.97
N ALA A 22 -9.71 -26.75 -13.67
CA ALA A 22 -10.16 -25.37 -13.90
C ALA A 22 -9.65 -24.39 -12.82
N ASN A 23 -9.15 -24.88 -11.68
CA ASN A 23 -8.64 -24.04 -10.57
C ASN A 23 -7.11 -23.82 -10.61
N GLY A 24 -6.43 -24.33 -11.64
CA GLY A 24 -4.97 -24.33 -11.76
C GLY A 24 -4.41 -23.56 -12.95
N ARG A 25 -5.21 -22.71 -13.61
CA ARG A 25 -4.73 -21.86 -14.71
C ARG A 25 -4.73 -20.43 -14.22
N SER A 26 -3.52 -19.97 -13.89
CA SER A 26 -3.18 -18.56 -13.72
C SER A 26 -3.95 -17.73 -14.74
N LYS A 27 -4.87 -16.92 -14.21
CA LYS A 27 -5.48 -15.87 -15.00
C LYS A 27 -4.39 -14.83 -15.20
N SER A 28 -3.67 -14.98 -16.30
CA SER A 28 -2.99 -13.90 -16.99
C SER A 28 -3.99 -12.75 -17.09
N SER A 29 -3.80 -11.73 -16.25
CA SER A 29 -4.54 -10.48 -16.32
C SER A 29 -3.99 -9.64 -17.45
N ASP A 30 -4.14 -10.14 -18.67
CA ASP A 30 -4.16 -9.31 -19.87
C ASP A 30 -5.64 -9.16 -20.22
N SER A 31 -6.28 -8.24 -19.53
CA SER A 31 -7.67 -7.86 -19.76
C SER A 31 -7.73 -6.34 -19.73
N SER A 32 -7.53 -5.78 -20.92
CA SER A 32 -7.86 -4.42 -21.33
C SER A 32 -9.38 -4.18 -21.19
N GLY A 33 -9.82 -3.94 -19.96
CA GLY A 33 -11.09 -3.34 -19.62
C GLY A 33 -10.80 -2.16 -18.71
N GLN A 34 -11.35 -0.98 -19.03
CA GLN A 34 -11.33 0.17 -18.13
C GLN A 34 -12.19 -0.14 -16.90
N GLU A 35 -11.67 -0.98 -15.99
CA GLU A 35 -11.96 -0.80 -14.57
C GLU A 35 -11.33 0.53 -14.22
N THR A 36 -12.14 1.50 -13.81
CA THR A 36 -11.63 2.77 -13.29
C THR A 36 -10.78 2.45 -12.06
N GLU A 37 -9.47 2.38 -12.26
CA GLU A 37 -8.49 2.18 -11.20
C GLU A 37 -8.78 3.22 -10.12
N GLN A 38 -9.09 2.75 -8.91
CA GLN A 38 -9.53 3.61 -7.82
C GLN A 38 -8.42 4.62 -7.50
N GLU A 39 -8.78 5.90 -7.41
CA GLU A 39 -7.82 6.95 -7.04
C GLU A 39 -7.34 6.74 -5.61
N ASP A 40 -6.03 6.56 -5.43
CA ASP A 40 -5.43 6.55 -4.11
C ASP A 40 -5.37 7.96 -3.49
N ALA A 41 -5.00 8.03 -2.21
CA ALA A 41 -4.92 9.29 -1.48
C ALA A 41 -3.99 10.32 -2.14
N THR A 42 -2.88 9.89 -2.73
CA THR A 42 -1.91 10.78 -3.38
C THR A 42 -2.41 11.30 -4.71
N MET A 43 -3.17 10.50 -5.48
CA MET A 43 -3.87 10.95 -6.67
C MET A 43 -4.94 12.01 -6.33
N LYS A 44 -5.71 11.79 -5.27
CA LYS A 44 -6.71 12.77 -4.79
C LYS A 44 -6.06 14.07 -4.34
N ILE A 45 -4.92 14.01 -3.63
CA ILE A 45 -4.16 15.20 -3.24
C ILE A 45 -3.60 15.91 -4.47
N ALA A 46 -3.03 15.20 -5.43
CA ALA A 46 -2.51 15.79 -6.66
C ALA A 46 -3.62 16.51 -7.44
N GLY A 47 -4.81 15.90 -7.54
CA GLY A 47 -6.00 16.51 -8.13
C GLY A 47 -6.40 17.80 -7.44
N LYS A 48 -6.62 17.76 -6.12
CA LYS A 48 -6.98 18.95 -5.32
C LYS A 48 -5.93 20.05 -5.40
N GLY A 49 -4.64 19.69 -5.39
CA GLY A 49 -3.54 20.65 -5.51
C GLY A 49 -3.53 21.36 -6.86
N ALA A 50 -3.76 20.62 -7.95
CA ALA A 50 -3.90 21.22 -9.28
C ALA A 50 -5.12 22.14 -9.37
N GLU A 51 -6.26 21.72 -8.82
CA GLU A 51 -7.49 22.53 -8.80
C GLU A 51 -7.28 23.87 -8.07
N ILE A 52 -6.58 23.86 -6.93
CA ILE A 52 -6.21 25.08 -6.20
C ILE A 52 -5.30 25.98 -7.04
N ALA A 53 -4.41 25.39 -7.85
CA ALA A 53 -3.54 26.12 -8.78
C ALA A 53 -4.27 26.59 -10.06
N GLY A 54 -5.58 26.34 -10.19
CA GLY A 54 -6.39 26.74 -11.34
C GLY A 54 -6.35 25.76 -12.52
N TYR A 55 -5.85 24.54 -12.32
CA TYR A 55 -5.78 23.50 -13.35
C TYR A 55 -6.69 22.31 -13.01
N SER A 56 -7.43 21.80 -13.98
CA SER A 56 -8.05 20.47 -13.88
C SER A 56 -7.15 19.44 -14.57
N ILE A 57 -6.81 18.38 -13.84
CA ILE A 57 -5.95 17.31 -14.36
C ILE A 57 -6.74 16.00 -14.52
N SER A 58 -6.47 15.28 -15.60
CA SER A 58 -7.07 13.98 -15.88
C SER A 58 -6.61 12.91 -14.88
N HIS A 59 -7.32 11.78 -14.83
CA HIS A 59 -6.96 10.63 -13.98
C HIS A 59 -5.53 10.15 -14.25
N GLU A 60 -5.14 10.03 -15.52
CA GLU A 60 -3.78 9.70 -15.95
C GLU A 60 -2.74 10.72 -15.47
N GLN A 61 -3.07 12.01 -15.46
CA GLN A 61 -2.19 13.05 -14.94
C GLN A 61 -2.07 12.98 -13.41
N LYS A 62 -3.17 12.73 -12.69
CA LYS A 62 -3.12 12.47 -11.24
C LYS A 62 -2.24 11.27 -10.92
N LYS A 63 -2.35 10.19 -11.69
CA LYS A 63 -1.53 8.98 -11.53
C LYS A 63 -0.04 9.26 -11.71
N LYS A 64 0.31 10.12 -12.66
CA LYS A 64 1.71 10.57 -12.87
C LYS A 64 2.20 11.54 -11.80
N ALA A 65 1.31 12.33 -11.21
CA ALA A 65 1.65 13.30 -10.17
C ALA A 65 1.68 12.69 -8.75
N ALA A 66 0.93 11.60 -8.52
CA ALA A 66 0.85 10.89 -7.26
C ALA A 66 2.23 10.53 -6.65
N PRO A 67 3.20 9.98 -7.42
CA PRO A 67 4.55 9.73 -6.90
C PRO A 67 5.25 10.98 -6.38
N ILE A 68 5.05 12.15 -6.99
CA ILE A 68 5.66 13.41 -6.54
C ILE A 68 5.11 13.77 -5.15
N VAL A 69 3.79 13.67 -4.98
CA VAL A 69 3.14 13.88 -3.68
C VAL A 69 3.64 12.86 -2.65
N HIS A 70 3.71 11.59 -3.03
CA HIS A 70 4.13 10.50 -2.15
C HIS A 70 5.58 10.69 -1.65
N TYR A 71 6.52 10.88 -2.57
CA TYR A 71 7.93 11.08 -2.21
C TYR A 71 8.18 12.43 -1.53
N GLY A 72 7.44 13.48 -1.91
CA GLY A 72 7.51 14.78 -1.26
C GLY A 72 7.08 14.71 0.21
N PHE A 73 5.94 14.05 0.47
CA PHE A 73 5.47 13.78 1.83
C PHE A 73 6.49 12.93 2.60
N GLY A 74 6.95 11.82 2.02
CA GLY A 74 7.96 10.95 2.63
C GLY A 74 9.27 11.68 2.96
N ALA A 75 9.73 12.58 2.11
CA ALA A 75 10.92 13.39 2.35
C ALA A 75 10.70 14.39 3.51
N ALA A 76 9.56 15.09 3.52
CA ALA A 76 9.22 16.05 4.57
C ALA A 76 9.13 15.38 5.95
N VAL A 77 8.45 14.23 6.02
CA VAL A 77 8.30 13.46 7.26
C VAL A 77 9.63 12.84 7.70
N GLY A 78 10.48 12.42 6.77
CA GLY A 78 11.85 11.97 7.07
C GLY A 78 12.74 13.08 7.64
N ALA A 79 12.63 14.30 7.10
CA ALA A 79 13.30 15.48 7.64
C ALA A 79 12.80 15.83 9.04
N LEU A 80 11.48 15.70 9.29
CA LEU A 80 10.91 15.84 10.62
C LEU A 80 11.50 14.82 11.60
N TYR A 81 11.56 13.54 11.23
CA TYR A 81 12.23 12.52 12.05
C TYR A 81 13.69 12.89 12.36
N GLY A 82 14.46 13.31 11.35
CA GLY A 82 15.84 13.74 11.53
C GLY A 82 15.96 14.88 12.54
N THR A 83 15.11 15.90 12.40
CA THR A 83 15.05 17.08 13.30
C THR A 83 14.70 16.66 14.73
N LEU A 84 13.63 15.89 14.92
CA LEU A 84 13.20 15.40 16.23
C LEU A 84 14.31 14.57 16.89
N THR A 85 15.05 13.79 16.13
CA THR A 85 16.11 12.95 16.69
C THR A 85 17.41 13.73 16.95
N GLU A 86 17.65 14.86 16.29
CA GLU A 86 18.78 15.75 16.57
C GLU A 86 18.53 16.68 17.76
N LEU A 87 17.28 17.05 18.01
CA LEU A 87 16.88 17.87 19.16
C LEU A 87 16.46 17.04 20.36
N GLY A 88 16.09 15.77 20.15
CA GLY A 88 15.58 14.88 21.18
C GLY A 88 16.64 14.30 22.12
N PRO A 89 16.21 13.56 23.16
CA PRO A 89 17.08 12.96 24.16
C PRO A 89 18.13 12.01 23.56
N HIS A 90 19.30 11.91 24.21
CA HIS A 90 20.40 11.03 23.81
C HIS A 90 19.98 9.56 23.61
N GLY A 91 18.98 9.08 24.37
CA GLY A 91 18.46 7.72 24.25
C GLY A 91 17.89 7.41 22.85
N VAL A 92 17.22 8.38 22.21
CA VAL A 92 16.63 8.21 20.87
C VAL A 92 17.73 8.09 19.81
N ARG A 93 18.85 8.80 20.00
CA ARG A 93 20.01 8.76 19.09
C ARG A 93 20.79 7.45 19.19
N ARG A 94 20.80 6.81 20.35
CA ARG A 94 21.59 5.61 20.62
C ARG A 94 21.13 4.40 19.77
N HIS A 95 19.83 4.31 19.48
CA HIS A 95 19.25 3.24 18.70
C HIS A 95 18.51 3.79 17.47
N PRO A 96 19.25 4.16 16.39
CA PRO A 96 18.67 4.87 15.25
C PRO A 96 17.64 4.02 14.48
N VAL A 97 17.90 2.73 14.28
CA VAL A 97 16.94 1.84 13.60
C VAL A 97 15.66 1.69 14.41
N LEU A 98 15.78 1.43 15.72
CA LEU A 98 14.61 1.23 16.59
C LEU A 98 13.79 2.50 16.77
N SER A 99 14.46 3.66 16.95
CA SER A 99 13.75 4.95 17.00
C SER A 99 13.06 5.27 15.68
N GLY A 100 13.71 4.96 14.55
CA GLY A 100 13.12 5.08 13.23
C GLY A 100 11.88 4.19 13.06
N MET A 101 11.95 2.91 13.45
CA MET A 101 10.79 2.00 13.45
C MET A 101 9.64 2.53 14.31
N GLY A 102 9.94 2.99 15.54
CA GLY A 102 8.93 3.58 16.41
C GLY A 102 8.27 4.81 15.79
N PHE A 103 9.05 5.67 15.15
CA PHE A 103 8.53 6.81 14.39
C PHE A 103 7.66 6.36 13.20
N GLY A 104 8.09 5.35 12.46
CA GLY A 104 7.31 4.74 11.38
C GLY A 104 5.96 4.21 11.85
N SER A 105 5.91 3.52 12.99
CA SER A 105 4.65 3.05 13.59
C SER A 105 3.70 4.21 13.95
N VAL A 106 4.24 5.29 14.53
CA VAL A 106 3.44 6.49 14.84
C VAL A 106 2.94 7.15 13.55
N LEU A 107 3.77 7.19 12.50
CA LEU A 107 3.37 7.71 11.20
C LEU A 107 2.23 6.89 10.59
N PHE A 108 2.32 5.56 10.62
CA PHE A 108 1.24 4.67 10.18
C PHE A 108 -0.07 4.95 10.94
N ALA A 109 -0.02 4.95 12.27
CA ALA A 109 -1.20 5.18 13.08
C ALA A 109 -1.79 6.59 12.88
N GLY A 110 -0.94 7.60 12.69
CA GLY A 110 -1.38 8.98 12.49
C GLY A 110 -1.90 9.26 11.08
N ALA A 111 -1.21 8.75 10.06
CA ALA A 111 -1.52 9.02 8.66
C ALA A 111 -2.56 8.02 8.14
N ASP A 112 -2.22 6.74 8.08
CA ASP A 112 -2.99 5.70 7.41
C ASP A 112 -4.28 5.36 8.17
N GLU A 113 -4.23 5.33 9.50
CA GLU A 113 -5.39 4.96 10.33
C GLU A 113 -6.27 6.15 10.72
N VAL A 114 -5.76 7.39 10.64
CA VAL A 114 -6.48 8.58 11.14
C VAL A 114 -6.59 9.69 10.09
N ALA A 115 -5.48 10.31 9.69
CA ALA A 115 -5.53 11.53 8.87
C ALA A 115 -6.07 11.27 7.46
N VAL A 116 -5.59 10.23 6.78
CA VAL A 116 -6.00 9.92 5.40
C VAL A 116 -7.49 9.52 5.33
N PRO A 117 -8.00 8.62 6.21
CA PRO A 117 -9.44 8.32 6.24
C PRO A 117 -10.31 9.51 6.65
N SER A 118 -9.92 10.27 7.69
CA SER A 118 -10.73 11.41 8.17
C SER A 118 -10.86 12.54 7.15
N LEU A 119 -9.89 12.67 6.23
CA LEU A 119 -9.94 13.62 5.11
C LEU A 119 -10.68 13.08 3.88
N GLY A 120 -11.25 11.87 3.96
CA GLY A 120 -11.95 11.19 2.85
C GLY A 120 -11.02 10.79 1.70
N LEU A 121 -9.72 10.70 1.98
CA LEU A 121 -8.71 10.38 0.96
C LEU A 121 -8.57 8.86 0.76
N SER A 122 -8.94 8.05 1.75
CA SER A 122 -9.04 6.58 1.65
C SER A 122 -10.36 6.08 2.25
N ALA A 123 -10.63 4.79 2.09
CA ALA A 123 -11.69 4.08 2.81
C ALA A 123 -11.46 4.11 4.33
N ALA A 124 -12.50 3.89 5.12
CA ALA A 124 -12.36 3.84 6.57
C ALA A 124 -11.58 2.59 7.01
N PRO A 125 -10.84 2.62 8.15
CA PRO A 125 -10.06 1.46 8.60
C PRO A 125 -10.87 0.18 8.80
N GLY A 126 -12.16 0.28 9.12
CA GLY A 126 -13.05 -0.88 9.26
C GLY A 126 -13.47 -1.53 7.93
N GLU A 127 -13.23 -0.86 6.80
CA GLU A 127 -13.61 -1.30 5.45
C GLU A 127 -12.44 -1.95 4.70
N THR A 128 -11.22 -1.81 5.22
CA THR A 128 -10.00 -2.36 4.64
C THR A 128 -9.63 -3.71 5.26
N PRO A 129 -9.15 -4.70 4.48
CA PRO A 129 -8.73 -5.98 5.02
C PRO A 129 -7.58 -5.84 6.04
N VAL A 130 -7.60 -6.64 7.11
CA VAL A 130 -6.53 -6.67 8.14
C VAL A 130 -5.14 -6.89 7.54
N SER A 131 -5.03 -7.68 6.46
CA SER A 131 -3.77 -7.89 5.74
C SER A 131 -3.18 -6.59 5.17
N SER A 132 -4.04 -5.66 4.73
CA SER A 132 -3.61 -4.36 4.21
C SER A 132 -3.02 -3.49 5.31
N HIS A 133 -3.64 -3.48 6.50
CA HIS A 133 -3.10 -2.77 7.67
C HIS A 133 -1.74 -3.35 8.11
N ILE A 134 -1.61 -4.67 8.15
CA ILE A 134 -0.34 -5.32 8.49
C ILE A 134 0.75 -4.97 7.47
N TYR A 135 0.40 -5.00 6.18
CA TYR A 135 1.33 -4.63 5.12
C TYR A 135 1.74 -3.15 5.20
N ALA A 136 0.79 -2.26 5.45
CA ALA A 136 1.03 -0.83 5.60
C ALA A 136 1.92 -0.55 6.83
N LEU A 137 1.64 -1.19 7.97
CA LEU A 137 2.48 -1.10 9.17
C LEU A 137 3.89 -1.63 8.90
N ALA A 138 4.03 -2.78 8.26
CA ALA A 138 5.34 -3.35 7.92
C ALA A 138 6.14 -2.41 7.00
N SER A 139 5.48 -1.83 6.00
CA SER A 139 6.08 -0.85 5.10
C SER A 139 6.55 0.39 5.86
N HIS A 140 5.76 0.89 6.80
CA HIS A 140 6.11 2.02 7.65
C HIS A 140 7.26 1.71 8.62
N LEU A 141 7.32 0.51 9.18
CA LEU A 141 8.44 0.04 9.99
C LEU A 141 9.74 0.03 9.18
N ILE A 142 9.70 -0.47 7.94
CA ILE A 142 10.85 -0.51 7.03
C ILE A 142 11.28 0.91 6.64
N TYR A 143 10.32 1.78 6.29
CA TYR A 143 10.59 3.19 6.02
C TYR A 143 11.28 3.86 7.21
N GLY A 144 10.74 3.67 8.42
CA GLY A 144 11.30 4.20 9.65
C GLY A 144 12.72 3.68 9.95
N ALA A 145 12.92 2.37 9.88
CA ALA A 145 14.23 1.73 10.02
C ALA A 145 15.25 2.32 9.03
N THR A 146 14.82 2.53 7.78
CA THR A 146 15.63 3.10 6.72
C THR A 146 15.99 4.55 7.01
N ALA A 147 15.03 5.39 7.42
CA ALA A 147 15.29 6.77 7.82
C ALA A 147 16.30 6.86 8.97
N GLY A 148 16.17 5.99 9.97
CA GLY A 148 17.13 5.87 11.07
C GLY A 148 18.53 5.50 10.61
N ALA A 149 18.65 4.50 9.75
CA ALA A 149 19.92 4.06 9.19
C ALA A 149 20.58 5.15 8.33
N VAL A 150 19.84 5.76 7.40
CA VAL A 150 20.33 6.84 6.54
C VAL A 150 20.80 8.03 7.38
N ARG A 151 20.02 8.48 8.36
CA ARG A 151 20.42 9.58 9.23
C ARG A 151 21.71 9.27 10.00
N ARG A 152 21.89 8.05 10.49
CA ARG A 152 23.15 7.61 11.13
C ARG A 152 24.32 7.70 10.15
N ILE A 153 24.15 7.20 8.93
CA ILE A 153 25.18 7.22 7.89
C ILE A 153 25.57 8.66 7.53
N VAL A 154 24.58 9.52 7.27
CA VAL A 154 24.80 10.94 6.94
C VAL A 154 25.55 11.63 8.07
N ARG A 155 25.16 11.43 9.33
CA ARG A 155 25.88 12.02 10.48
C ARG A 155 27.27 11.42 10.69
N ALA A 156 27.54 10.20 10.25
CA ALA A 156 28.90 9.66 10.31
C ALA A 156 29.82 10.24 9.22
N ALA A 157 29.25 10.83 8.17
CA ALA A 157 29.97 11.38 7.02
C ALA A 157 30.27 12.89 7.13
N ILE A 158 29.67 13.59 8.10
CA ILE A 158 29.88 15.03 8.38
C ILE A 158 30.35 15.24 9.81
#